data_AF-A0A8C4ZG18-F1
#
_entry.id   AF-A0A8C4ZG18-F1
#
_cell.length_a   1.000
_cell.length_b   1.000
_cell.length_c   1.000
_cell.angle_alpha   90.00
_cell.angle_beta   90.00
_cell.angle_gamma   90.00
#
_symmetry.space_group_name_H-M   'P 1'
#
loop_
_entity.id
_entity.type
_entity.pdbx_description
1 polymer ?
#
loop_
_entity_poly.entity_id
_entity_poly.type
_entity_poly.pdbx_seq_one_letter_code
_entity_poly.pdbx_strand_id
1 'polypeptide(L)'
;MEHCHPKFNYWTLHGLWPDKGLACNSSWAFNSSLIQDIMEDMKKSWPDLLHPSSTGFWKYEWQKHGTCAAVAPDLDSQHKYFSKALELYHKIDLSSVLKKFNITPSEEFYKVMFLIISRVSQGNGAQSLGQIEICFDSDFTLLDCGKETVGVGLRVGKGRAGASEFRVCDQDKPVYYPPL
;
A
#
# COMPACT_ATOMS: atom_id res chain seq x y z
N MET A 1 -22.90 10.79 15.67
CA MET A 1 -21.54 10.79 15.08
C MET A 1 -20.81 9.61 15.69
N GLU A 2 -20.58 8.56 14.92
CA GLU A 2 -19.73 7.47 15.39
C GLU A 2 -18.31 8.03 15.51
N HIS A 3 -17.78 8.05 16.72
CA HIS A 3 -16.39 8.40 16.96
C HIS A 3 -15.54 7.30 16.33
N CYS A 4 -14.93 7.59 15.18
CA CYS A 4 -13.85 6.76 14.64
C CYS A 4 -12.68 6.88 15.60
N HIS A 5 -12.60 5.96 16.57
CA HIS A 5 -11.40 5.81 17.38
C HIS A 5 -10.35 5.12 16.51
N PRO A 6 -9.25 5.81 16.15
CA PRO A 6 -8.21 5.17 15.34
C PRO A 6 -7.61 4.02 16.15
N LYS A 7 -7.88 2.79 15.73
CA LYS A 7 -7.27 1.58 16.31
C LYS A 7 -5.78 1.47 15.99
N PHE A 8 -5.32 2.21 14.98
CA PHE A 8 -3.97 2.16 14.46
C PHE A 8 -3.40 3.57 14.42
N ASN A 9 -2.24 3.75 15.03
CA ASN A 9 -1.52 5.03 15.07
C ASN A 9 -0.17 4.93 14.32
N TYR A 10 -0.08 4.00 13.38
CA TYR A 10 1.09 3.69 12.55
C TYR A 10 0.66 3.32 11.13
N TRP A 11 1.60 3.37 10.19
CA TRP A 11 1.40 2.92 8.82
C TRP A 11 1.21 1.42 8.75
N THR A 12 0.22 0.95 8.00
CA THR A 12 -0.03 -0.48 7.77
C THR A 12 0.13 -0.82 6.29
N LEU A 13 0.35 -2.10 5.97
CA LEU A 13 0.29 -2.60 4.60
C LEU A 13 -1.11 -2.43 4.03
N HIS A 14 -1.15 -1.94 2.78
CA HIS A 14 -2.31 -2.07 1.91
C HIS A 14 -2.15 -3.28 0.98
N GLY A 15 -0.96 -3.43 0.40
CA GLY A 15 -0.77 -4.23 -0.81
C GLY A 15 0.69 -4.59 -1.09
N LEU A 16 0.91 -5.71 -1.77
CA LEU A 16 2.14 -5.99 -2.53
C LEU A 16 1.73 -6.24 -3.98
N TRP A 17 1.93 -5.28 -4.86
CA TRP A 17 1.31 -5.31 -6.18
C TRP A 17 2.35 -5.45 -7.29
N PRO A 18 2.21 -6.46 -8.17
CA PRO A 18 2.91 -6.45 -9.45
C PRO A 18 2.44 -5.27 -10.30
N ASP A 19 3.35 -4.66 -11.06
CA ASP A 19 3.03 -3.54 -11.96
C ASP A 19 2.06 -3.90 -13.09
N LYS A 20 1.95 -5.20 -13.41
CA LYS A 20 1.14 -5.71 -14.52
C LYS A 20 0.28 -6.90 -14.09
N GLY A 21 -0.92 -6.95 -14.66
CA GLY A 21 -1.88 -8.01 -14.44
C GLY A 21 -2.81 -7.75 -13.25
N LEU A 22 -4.03 -8.24 -13.37
CA LEU A 22 -5.03 -8.25 -12.31
C LEU A 22 -5.79 -9.57 -12.42
N ALA A 23 -6.08 -10.21 -11.28
CA ALA A 23 -6.86 -11.44 -11.23
C ALA A 23 -6.35 -12.55 -12.17
N CYS A 24 -5.04 -12.78 -12.19
CA CYS A 24 -4.37 -13.65 -13.17
C CYS A 24 -4.74 -15.13 -13.04
N ASN A 25 -5.27 -15.57 -11.89
CA ASN A 25 -5.75 -16.93 -11.71
C ASN A 25 -7.01 -16.98 -10.83
N SER A 26 -8.19 -16.91 -11.46
CA SER A 26 -9.48 -16.97 -10.76
C SER A 26 -9.76 -18.33 -10.09
N SER A 27 -9.10 -19.39 -10.54
CA SER A 27 -9.25 -20.74 -9.98
C SER A 27 -8.43 -20.94 -8.71
N TRP A 28 -7.47 -20.04 -8.41
CA TRP A 28 -6.63 -20.13 -7.22
C TRP A 28 -7.23 -19.32 -6.06
N ALA A 29 -8.25 -19.90 -5.44
CA ALA A 29 -8.95 -19.27 -4.33
C ALA A 29 -8.04 -19.05 -3.11
N PHE A 30 -8.31 -17.96 -2.38
CA PHE A 30 -7.70 -17.71 -1.08
C PHE A 30 -8.12 -18.77 -0.06
N ASN A 31 -7.17 -19.25 0.73
CA ASN A 31 -7.38 -20.19 1.83
C ASN A 31 -6.65 -19.70 3.09
N SER A 32 -7.38 -19.21 4.08
CA SER A 32 -6.81 -18.68 5.33
C SER A 32 -6.03 -19.71 6.13
N SER A 33 -6.28 -21.01 5.95
CA SER A 33 -5.53 -22.07 6.63
C SER A 33 -4.05 -22.10 6.20
N LEU A 34 -3.73 -21.59 5.02
CA LEU A 34 -2.36 -21.54 4.50
C LEU A 34 -1.49 -20.43 5.08
N ILE A 35 -2.04 -19.55 5.93
CA ILE A 35 -1.32 -18.42 6.52
C ILE A 35 -1.55 -18.32 8.04
N GLN A 36 -1.91 -19.42 8.69
CA GLN A 36 -2.25 -19.43 10.12
C GLN A 36 -1.05 -19.09 11.01
N ASP A 37 0.14 -19.51 10.62
CA ASP A 37 1.39 -19.26 11.32
C ASP A 37 1.79 -17.78 11.33
N ILE A 38 1.39 -17.00 10.30
CA ILE A 38 1.64 -15.56 10.19
C ILE A 38 0.40 -14.70 10.51
N MET A 39 -0.70 -15.31 10.97
CA MET A 39 -2.00 -14.65 11.14
C MET A 39 -1.97 -13.46 12.11
N GLU A 40 -1.22 -13.56 13.20
CA GLU A 40 -1.11 -12.46 14.17
C GLU A 40 -0.36 -11.25 13.60
N ASP A 41 0.66 -11.50 12.77
CA ASP A 41 1.37 -10.42 12.09
C ASP A 41 0.51 -9.81 10.97
N MET A 42 -0.25 -10.64 10.24
CA MET A 42 -1.25 -10.15 9.28
C MET A 42 -2.27 -9.21 9.92
N LYS A 43 -2.81 -9.54 11.10
CA LYS A 43 -3.77 -8.68 11.83
C LYS A 43 -3.16 -7.35 12.28
N LYS A 44 -1.87 -7.33 12.60
CA LYS A 44 -1.18 -6.14 13.12
C LYS A 44 -0.68 -5.25 11.98
N SER A 45 -0.01 -5.87 11.01
CA SER A 45 0.79 -5.19 9.99
C SER A 45 0.01 -5.01 8.68
N TRP A 46 -0.98 -5.85 8.40
CA TRP A 46 -1.84 -5.78 7.21
C TRP A 46 -3.35 -5.85 7.53
N PRO A 47 -3.88 -5.10 8.51
CA PRO A 47 -5.29 -5.16 8.87
C PRO A 47 -6.22 -4.65 7.75
N ASP A 48 -7.46 -5.15 7.76
CA ASP A 48 -8.58 -4.43 7.15
C ASP A 48 -9.00 -3.29 8.10
N LEU A 49 -8.77 -2.05 7.69
CA LEU A 49 -9.08 -0.87 8.51
C LEU A 49 -10.59 -0.62 8.65
N LEU A 50 -11.42 -1.11 7.71
CA LEU A 50 -12.87 -0.94 7.73
C LEU A 50 -13.57 -2.13 8.41
N HIS A 51 -13.03 -3.33 8.22
CA HIS A 51 -13.58 -4.57 8.79
C HIS A 51 -12.48 -5.42 9.47
N PRO A 52 -11.93 -4.99 10.62
CA PRO A 52 -10.74 -5.62 11.23
C PRO A 52 -10.88 -7.11 11.60
N SER A 53 -12.10 -7.61 11.76
CA SER A 53 -12.37 -9.02 12.08
C SER A 53 -12.49 -9.91 10.84
N SER A 54 -12.39 -9.35 9.63
CA SER A 54 -12.62 -10.05 8.37
C SER A 54 -11.31 -10.42 7.67
N THR A 55 -11.25 -11.62 7.09
CA THR A 55 -10.18 -12.00 6.15
C THR A 55 -10.50 -11.59 4.71
N GLY A 56 -11.62 -10.87 4.49
CA GLY A 56 -12.11 -10.50 3.18
C GLY A 56 -11.13 -9.62 2.41
N PHE A 57 -10.42 -8.73 3.11
CA PHE A 57 -9.40 -7.89 2.50
C PHE A 57 -8.21 -8.71 1.96
N TRP A 58 -7.66 -9.63 2.75
CA TRP A 58 -6.58 -10.51 2.28
C TRP A 58 -7.02 -11.41 1.13
N LYS A 59 -8.26 -11.91 1.17
CA LYS A 59 -8.83 -12.64 0.04
C LYS A 59 -8.83 -11.77 -1.24
N TYR A 60 -9.26 -10.53 -1.14
CA TYR A 60 -9.27 -9.60 -2.28
C TYR A 60 -7.85 -9.33 -2.80
N GLU A 61 -6.90 -9.03 -1.92
CA GLU A 61 -5.49 -8.78 -2.29
C GLU A 61 -4.85 -10.00 -2.95
N TRP A 62 -5.08 -11.21 -2.40
CA TRP A 62 -4.59 -12.45 -3.01
C TRP A 62 -5.18 -12.67 -4.40
N GLN A 63 -6.51 -12.61 -4.52
CA GLN A 63 -7.19 -12.89 -5.78
C GLN A 63 -6.82 -11.88 -6.85
N LYS A 64 -6.79 -10.59 -6.50
CA LYS A 64 -6.55 -9.51 -7.45
C LYS A 64 -5.08 -9.33 -7.80
N HIS A 65 -4.16 -9.47 -6.84
CA HIS A 65 -2.74 -9.14 -7.02
C HIS A 65 -1.82 -10.35 -6.80
N GLY A 66 -2.00 -11.09 -5.70
CA GLY A 66 -1.13 -12.22 -5.34
C GLY A 66 -1.06 -13.31 -6.41
N THR A 67 -2.18 -13.64 -7.05
CA THR A 67 -2.21 -14.62 -8.16
C THR A 67 -1.38 -14.21 -9.38
N CYS A 68 -1.19 -12.91 -9.61
CA CYS A 68 -0.31 -12.39 -10.66
C CYS A 68 1.16 -12.41 -10.20
N ALA A 69 1.41 -12.15 -8.91
CA ALA A 69 2.74 -12.13 -8.33
C ALA A 69 3.40 -13.52 -8.29
N ALA A 70 2.57 -14.57 -8.21
CA ALA A 70 2.98 -15.97 -8.11
C ALA A 70 3.75 -16.54 -9.33
N VAL A 71 4.05 -15.72 -10.34
CA VAL A 71 5.02 -16.05 -11.39
C VAL A 71 6.47 -16.00 -10.88
N ALA A 72 6.72 -15.22 -9.81
CA ALA A 72 8.03 -15.14 -9.17
C ALA A 72 8.21 -16.30 -8.18
N PRO A 73 9.36 -17.01 -8.19
CA PRO A 73 9.60 -18.16 -7.29
C PRO A 73 9.46 -17.84 -5.79
N ASP A 74 9.78 -16.61 -5.40
CA ASP A 74 9.67 -16.13 -4.02
C ASP A 74 8.24 -15.76 -3.61
N LEU A 75 7.28 -15.77 -4.55
CA LEU A 75 5.86 -15.44 -4.34
C LEU A 75 4.92 -16.54 -4.85
N ASP A 76 5.45 -17.67 -5.33
CA ASP A 76 4.73 -18.75 -6.04
C ASP A 76 3.73 -19.55 -5.18
N SER A 77 3.35 -19.03 -4.02
CA SER A 77 2.28 -19.55 -3.18
C SER A 77 1.66 -18.45 -2.34
N GLN A 78 0.44 -18.68 -1.85
CA GLN A 78 -0.25 -17.73 -0.97
C GLN A 78 0.58 -17.39 0.27
N HIS A 79 1.17 -18.40 0.91
CA HIS A 79 1.99 -18.20 2.11
C HIS A 79 3.22 -17.35 1.80
N LYS A 80 3.96 -17.68 0.73
CA LYS A 80 5.14 -16.92 0.31
C LYS A 80 4.80 -15.46 -0.02
N TYR A 81 3.71 -15.22 -0.75
CA TYR A 81 3.25 -13.87 -1.10
C TYR A 81 3.00 -13.00 0.14
N PHE A 82 2.21 -13.49 1.09
CA PHE A 82 1.93 -12.74 2.32
C PHE A 82 3.15 -12.61 3.22
N SER A 83 3.95 -13.66 3.36
CA SER A 83 5.18 -13.64 4.15
C SER A 83 6.19 -12.63 3.60
N LYS A 84 6.37 -12.59 2.28
CA LYS A 84 7.30 -11.64 1.64
C LYS A 84 6.83 -10.21 1.83
N ALA A 85 5.53 -9.94 1.68
CA ALA A 85 5.00 -8.60 1.93
C ALA A 85 5.21 -8.13 3.38
N LEU A 86 4.97 -9.01 4.37
CA LEU A 86 5.26 -8.72 5.78
C LEU A 86 6.76 -8.49 6.00
N GLU A 87 7.62 -9.33 5.44
CA GLU A 87 9.08 -9.17 5.50
C GLU A 87 9.51 -7.79 4.98
N LEU A 88 9.01 -7.39 3.80
CA LEU A 88 9.33 -6.08 3.21
C LEU A 88 8.82 -4.93 4.08
N TYR A 89 7.60 -5.02 4.60
CA TYR A 89 7.05 -4.02 5.51
C TYR A 89 7.92 -3.80 6.75
N HIS A 90 8.33 -4.88 7.41
CA HIS A 90 9.19 -4.81 8.59
C HIS A 90 10.61 -4.34 8.25
N LYS A 91 11.15 -4.76 7.09
CA LYS A 91 12.48 -4.36 6.64
C LYS A 91 12.55 -2.87 6.32
N ILE A 92 11.50 -2.31 5.73
CA ILE A 92 11.45 -0.88 5.40
C ILE A 92 11.24 -0.03 6.65
N ASP A 93 10.38 -0.48 7.57
CA ASP A 93 10.02 0.27 8.78
C ASP A 93 9.72 1.74 8.47
N LEU A 94 8.71 1.93 7.59
CA LEU A 94 8.35 3.24 7.05
C LEU A 94 8.11 4.28 8.15
N SER A 95 7.50 3.87 9.26
CA SER A 95 7.24 4.76 10.40
C SER A 95 8.54 5.30 11.01
N SER A 96 9.56 4.46 11.20
CA SER A 96 10.87 4.90 11.68
C SER A 96 11.61 5.76 10.65
N VAL A 97 11.50 5.43 9.36
CA VAL A 97 12.09 6.23 8.28
C VAL A 97 11.51 7.64 8.28
N LEU A 98 10.18 7.78 8.25
CA LEU A 98 9.50 9.07 8.26
C LEU A 98 9.87 9.89 9.50
N LYS A 99 9.86 9.26 10.68
CA LYS A 99 10.27 9.90 11.93
C LYS A 99 11.71 10.41 11.90
N LYS A 100 12.65 9.65 11.30
CA LYS A 100 14.05 10.06 11.14
C LYS A 100 14.22 11.33 10.29
N PHE A 101 13.30 11.56 9.34
CA PHE A 101 13.25 12.77 8.53
C PHE A 101 12.35 13.87 9.11
N ASN A 102 11.92 13.73 10.37
CA ASN A 102 10.96 14.63 11.03
C ASN A 102 9.63 14.78 10.28
N ILE A 103 9.19 13.71 9.60
CA ILE A 103 7.89 13.62 8.97
C ILE A 103 6.98 12.85 9.92
N THR A 104 6.24 13.58 10.75
CA THR A 104 5.34 13.03 11.75
C THR A 104 3.94 13.64 11.61
N PRO A 105 2.88 12.97 12.11
CA PRO A 105 1.56 13.58 12.18
C PRO A 105 1.63 14.95 12.85
N SER A 106 1.08 15.98 12.21
CA SER A 106 1.20 17.38 12.65
C SER A 106 0.06 18.23 12.08
N GLU A 107 -0.32 19.28 12.81
CA GLU A 107 -1.18 20.35 12.30
C GLU A 107 -0.47 21.18 11.20
N GLU A 108 0.85 21.05 11.08
CA GLU A 108 1.65 21.72 10.05
C GLU A 108 1.62 20.97 8.70
N PHE A 109 1.72 21.73 7.61
CA PHE A 109 1.77 21.19 6.27
C PHE A 109 3.21 20.96 5.79
N TYR A 110 3.41 19.83 5.11
CA TYR A 110 4.67 19.51 4.44
C TYR A 110 4.65 19.96 2.98
N LYS A 111 5.81 20.37 2.45
CA LYS A 111 6.03 20.46 1.00
C LYS A 111 6.38 19.07 0.48
N VAL A 112 5.83 18.69 -0.67
CA VAL A 112 6.13 17.40 -1.29
C VAL A 112 7.60 17.37 -1.66
N MET A 113 8.39 16.59 -0.94
CA MET A 113 9.77 16.27 -1.30
C MET A 113 9.83 14.75 -1.40
N PHE A 114 9.69 14.24 -2.63
CA PHE A 114 9.79 12.81 -2.97
C PHE A 114 8.89 11.86 -2.16
N LEU A 115 7.61 12.20 -1.95
CA LEU A 115 6.62 11.27 -1.35
C LEU A 115 5.48 11.01 -2.33
N ILE A 116 5.24 9.74 -2.64
CA ILE A 116 4.24 9.27 -3.61
C ILE A 116 2.91 8.97 -2.90
N ILE A 117 1.88 9.75 -3.27
CA ILE A 117 0.40 9.56 -3.18
C ILE A 117 -0.38 10.07 -1.93
N SER A 118 -1.51 10.75 -2.18
CA SER A 118 -2.45 11.32 -1.21
C SER A 118 -3.90 10.91 -1.50
N ARG A 119 -4.78 11.06 -0.50
CA ARG A 119 -6.22 11.20 -0.71
C ARG A 119 -6.54 12.68 -0.47
N VAL A 120 -7.16 13.33 -1.47
CA VAL A 120 -7.63 14.71 -1.32
C VAL A 120 -8.99 14.67 -0.63
N SER A 121 -9.06 14.98 0.67
CA SER A 121 -10.32 15.45 1.24
C SER A 121 -10.50 16.89 0.75
N GLN A 122 -11.42 17.11 -0.20
CA GLN A 122 -11.80 18.47 -0.61
C GLN A 122 -12.44 19.20 0.56
N GLY A 123 -11.62 19.95 1.28
CA GLY A 123 -12.01 20.92 2.29
C GLY A 123 -10.77 21.70 2.67
N ASN A 124 -10.64 22.93 2.14
CA ASN A 124 -9.58 23.92 2.43
C ASN A 124 -8.32 23.94 1.54
N GLY A 125 -8.29 23.26 0.38
CA GLY A 125 -7.23 23.47 -0.62
C GLY A 125 -5.90 22.74 -0.38
N ALA A 126 -5.77 21.98 0.70
CA ALA A 126 -4.66 21.07 0.97
C ALA A 126 -5.00 19.61 0.64
N GLN A 127 -3.96 18.76 0.53
CA GLN A 127 -4.10 17.32 0.26
C GLN A 127 -3.72 16.52 1.50
N SER A 128 -4.35 15.37 1.76
CA SER A 128 -4.03 14.57 2.95
C SER A 128 -3.20 13.33 2.59
N LEU A 129 -2.08 13.13 3.28
CA LEU A 129 -1.25 11.94 3.13
C LEU A 129 -2.04 10.71 3.58
N GLY A 130 -2.04 9.65 2.77
CA GLY A 130 -2.87 8.46 3.06
C GLY A 130 -2.34 7.14 2.52
N GLN A 131 -1.40 7.14 1.59
CA GLN A 131 -0.73 5.94 1.10
C GLN A 131 0.68 6.32 0.64
N ILE A 132 1.66 5.45 0.91
CA ILE A 132 3.02 5.58 0.38
C ILE A 132 3.33 4.30 -0.37
N GLU A 133 3.75 4.42 -1.63
CA GLU A 133 4.18 3.30 -2.46
C GLU A 133 5.70 3.24 -2.53
N ILE A 134 6.24 2.05 -2.34
CA ILE A 134 7.68 1.75 -2.36
C ILE A 134 7.87 0.62 -3.35
N CYS A 135 8.71 0.85 -4.36
CA CYS A 135 8.89 -0.09 -5.46
C CYS A 135 10.16 -0.92 -5.27
N PHE A 136 10.07 -2.15 -5.77
CA PHE A 136 11.16 -3.10 -5.76
C PHE A 136 11.30 -3.72 -7.15
N ASP A 137 12.51 -4.17 -7.50
CA ASP A 137 12.69 -5.06 -8.65
C ASP A 137 12.18 -6.48 -8.33
N SER A 138 12.31 -7.38 -9.28
CA SER A 138 11.94 -8.80 -9.12
C SER A 138 12.73 -9.53 -8.04
N ASP A 139 13.89 -8.98 -7.63
CA ASP A 139 14.75 -9.54 -6.58
C ASP A 139 14.49 -8.86 -5.22
N PHE A 140 13.44 -8.04 -5.13
CA PHE A 140 13.06 -7.27 -3.94
C PHE A 140 14.12 -6.25 -3.50
N THR A 141 14.88 -5.71 -4.45
CA THR A 141 15.79 -4.58 -4.23
C THR A 141 15.05 -3.27 -4.48
N LEU A 142 15.25 -2.28 -3.62
CA LEU A 142 14.62 -0.97 -3.72
C LEU A 142 14.95 -0.29 -5.05
N LEU A 143 13.92 0.23 -5.72
CA LEU A 143 14.07 1.04 -6.93
C LEU A 143 13.16 2.27 -6.94
N ASP A 144 13.48 3.23 -7.80
CA ASP A 144 12.63 4.38 -8.05
C ASP A 144 11.40 3.96 -8.86
N CYS A 145 10.20 4.12 -8.29
CA CYS A 145 8.91 3.80 -8.92
C CYS A 145 8.67 4.46 -10.30
N GLY A 146 9.50 5.42 -10.72
CA GLY A 146 9.33 6.21 -11.95
C GLY A 146 10.35 5.96 -13.07
N LYS A 147 11.32 5.03 -12.93
CA LYS A 147 12.46 4.91 -13.89
C LYS A 147 12.29 3.88 -15.02
N GLU A 148 11.05 3.55 -15.44
CA GLU A 148 10.79 2.90 -16.74
C GLU A 148 10.22 3.85 -17.82
N THR A 149 10.51 5.16 -17.77
CA THR A 149 10.05 6.11 -18.81
C THR A 149 11.16 7.02 -19.35
N VAL A 150 12.25 6.44 -19.84
CA VAL A 150 13.03 7.08 -20.92
C VAL A 150 12.58 6.47 -22.24
N GLY A 151 11.63 7.13 -22.92
CA GLY A 151 11.45 6.91 -24.35
C GLY A 151 10.05 6.65 -24.91
N VAL A 152 8.94 6.79 -24.17
CA VAL A 152 7.60 6.81 -24.78
C VAL A 152 6.67 7.65 -23.90
N GLY A 153 5.98 8.63 -24.49
CA GLY A 153 5.15 9.62 -23.80
C GLY A 153 4.19 9.02 -22.77
N LEU A 154 4.07 9.71 -21.62
CA LEU A 154 3.15 9.41 -20.53
C LEU A 154 1.77 8.99 -21.07
N ARG A 155 1.51 7.68 -21.04
CA ARG A 155 0.14 7.19 -21.01
C ARG A 155 -0.25 7.13 -19.54
N VAL A 156 -0.85 8.22 -19.08
CA VAL A 156 -1.70 8.23 -17.89
C VAL A 156 -2.68 7.06 -18.05
N GLY A 157 -2.45 5.99 -17.29
CA GLY A 157 -3.39 4.88 -17.23
C GLY A 157 -4.72 5.41 -16.73
N LYS A 158 -5.74 5.39 -17.58
CA LYS A 158 -7.14 5.56 -17.15
C LYS A 158 -7.50 4.34 -16.29
N GLY A 159 -7.17 4.38 -15.01
CA GLY A 159 -7.73 3.47 -14.02
C GLY A 159 -9.16 3.87 -13.69
N ARG A 160 -10.16 3.30 -14.39
CA ARG A 160 -11.56 3.34 -13.94
C ARG A 160 -12.34 2.09 -14.35
N ALA A 161 -12.53 1.21 -13.38
CA ALA A 161 -13.83 0.78 -12.86
C ALA A 161 -13.57 -0.02 -11.56
N GLY A 162 -13.95 0.54 -10.40
CA GLY A 162 -13.64 0.00 -9.06
C GLY A 162 -12.43 0.65 -8.35
N ALA A 163 -12.15 1.93 -8.65
CA ALA A 163 -10.91 2.61 -8.30
C ALA A 163 -10.77 2.90 -6.80
N SER A 164 -9.60 2.60 -6.23
CA SER A 164 -9.13 3.18 -4.98
C SER A 164 -9.29 4.70 -5.02
N GLU A 165 -9.84 5.31 -3.97
CA GLU A 165 -10.07 6.76 -3.88
C GLU A 165 -8.77 7.60 -3.78
N PHE A 166 -7.58 6.99 -3.80
CA PHE A 166 -6.28 7.66 -3.74
C PHE A 166 -5.78 8.16 -5.10
N ARG A 167 -5.03 9.27 -5.12
CA ARG A 167 -4.41 9.87 -6.31
C ARG A 167 -3.00 10.40 -6.00
N VAL A 168 -2.15 10.53 -7.03
CA VAL A 168 -0.82 11.15 -6.87
C VAL A 168 -0.96 12.58 -6.32
N CYS A 169 -0.12 12.92 -5.32
CA CYS A 169 -0.06 14.27 -4.77
C CYS A 169 0.28 15.31 -5.85
N ASP A 170 -0.33 16.48 -5.72
CA ASP A 170 -0.01 17.65 -6.51
C ASP A 170 1.20 18.32 -5.85
N GLN A 171 2.31 18.42 -6.57
CA GLN A 171 3.57 18.94 -6.02
C GLN A 171 3.46 20.43 -5.64
N ASP A 172 2.51 21.15 -6.24
CA ASP A 172 2.29 22.57 -5.98
C ASP A 172 1.37 22.82 -4.78
N LYS A 173 0.81 21.75 -4.18
CA LYS A 173 -0.09 21.85 -3.02
C LYS A 173 0.56 21.36 -1.73
N PRO A 174 0.25 22.00 -0.60
CA PRO A 174 0.68 21.52 0.70
C PRO A 174 0.03 20.16 1.03
N VAL A 175 0.80 19.31 1.70
CA VAL A 175 0.35 17.99 2.18
C VAL A 175 0.17 18.04 3.69
N TYR A 176 -1.03 17.70 4.13
CA TYR A 176 -1.43 17.49 5.51
C TYR A 176 -1.16 16.05 5.92
N TYR A 177 -0.43 15.86 7.01
CA TYR A 177 -0.28 14.56 7.65
C TYR A 177 -1.05 14.59 8.98
N PRO A 178 -2.32 14.16 9.00
CA PRO A 178 -3.21 14.38 10.14
C PRO A 178 -2.70 13.72 11.42
N PRO A 179 -2.67 14.43 12.56
CA PRO A 179 -2.57 13.83 13.89
C PRO A 179 -3.65 12.77 14.12
N LEU A 180 -3.31 11.77 14.92
CA LEU A 180 -4.17 10.64 15.27
C LEU A 180 -4.93 10.88 16.57
#